data_AF-A0A975MZT1-F1
#
_entry.id   AF-A0A975MZT1-F1
#
_cell.length_a   1.000
_cell.length_b   1.000
_cell.length_c   1.000
_cell.angle_alpha   90.00
_cell.angle_beta   90.00
_cell.angle_gamma   90.00
#
_symmetry.space_group_name_H-M   'P 1'
#
loop_
_entity.id
_entity.type
_entity.pdbx_description
1 polymer ?
#
loop_
_entity_poly.entity_id
_entity_poly.type
_entity_poly.pdbx_seq_one_letter_code
_entity_poly.pdbx_strand_id
1 'polypeptide(L)'
;MNSRSRKRRIRAAANRSGESYTTTLRKRTARAEPASSTEATPISWVAPGLLLGVRVDVNLPGAELHASGSGVIVSSTVTSLDSQFCRVALLPVDGHNDDGRLLGVESDIWDMRPSPAEIAEAAQRGEGRCRLGRPLYQPGDIPTSVLATVPELERMRLRPHPGQPPLASRKKKSGGTDDLYATALAEPIPAKSPRDKARQERARTCAECHATSKVPFKEGDDGKHYCATHLDEANARTAHQAVADQSFRAVLWARELMLDPATVLVGTSWDREIQGYRLRVETFSSDVVVDRLLPRLERHIQTQKLVKYLPSWVSDPDAHTWTTSRIIEAPIAHAVAAYRDLLRAVSADTSCHAPNVHKKDNFSRRYTEFIQPLAAPDTAPVPGYADAEPVRPHTSQSAADVIEQMRTVLREMGDTALTEEQIKRAKRRPRQPKLNGVERIRRDRLRATANPDGNPSLLASRLYRDD
;
A
#
# COMPACT_ATOMS: atom_id res chain seq x y z
N MET A 1 0.65 23.79 37.38
CA MET A 1 2.06 24.24 37.54
C MET A 1 2.98 23.23 36.86
N ASN A 2 3.68 23.60 35.78
CA ASN A 2 4.51 22.66 35.01
C ASN A 2 5.77 22.20 35.82
N SER A 3 6.36 21.06 35.44
CA SER A 3 7.49 20.45 36.18
C SER A 3 8.70 21.38 36.30
N ARG A 4 8.90 22.25 35.28
CA ARG A 4 9.95 23.28 35.24
C ARG A 4 9.72 24.37 36.29
N SER A 5 8.50 24.86 36.46
CA SER A 5 8.16 25.86 37.49
C SER A 5 8.26 25.30 38.91
N ARG A 6 7.95 24.01 39.11
CA ARG A 6 8.14 23.33 40.41
C ARG A 6 9.62 23.22 40.78
N LYS A 7 10.48 22.82 39.84
CA LYS A 7 11.94 22.75 40.06
C LYS A 7 12.55 24.13 40.34
N ARG A 8 12.15 25.19 39.61
CA ARG A 8 12.62 26.56 39.88
C ARG A 8 12.23 27.05 41.28
N ARG A 9 11.00 26.80 41.73
CA ARG A 9 10.55 27.17 43.09
C ARG A 9 11.33 26.45 44.19
N ILE A 10 11.63 25.16 44.02
CA ILE A 10 12.38 24.38 45.02
C ILE A 10 13.84 24.83 45.07
N ARG A 11 14.47 25.11 43.91
CA ARG A 11 15.83 25.69 43.88
C ARG A 11 15.88 27.09 44.50
N ALA A 12 14.89 27.93 44.24
CA ALA A 12 14.81 29.26 44.84
C ALA A 12 14.53 29.23 46.35
N ALA A 13 13.91 28.16 46.87
CA ALA A 13 13.75 27.95 48.31
C ALA A 13 15.07 27.46 48.93
N ALA A 14 15.72 26.48 48.32
CA ALA A 14 17.02 25.95 48.75
C ALA A 14 18.11 27.03 48.78
N ASN A 15 18.20 27.86 47.74
CA ASN A 15 19.16 28.96 47.68
C ASN A 15 18.92 30.04 48.75
N ARG A 16 17.67 30.23 49.19
CA ARG A 16 17.35 31.21 50.25
C ARG A 16 17.62 30.67 51.65
N SER A 17 17.54 29.36 51.84
CA SER A 17 17.79 28.73 53.15
C SER A 17 19.22 28.24 53.33
N GLY A 18 20.08 28.31 52.30
CA GLY A 18 21.42 27.73 52.32
C GLY A 18 21.45 26.19 52.38
N GLU A 19 20.30 25.54 52.21
CA GLU A 19 20.17 24.09 52.28
C GLU A 19 20.34 23.46 50.89
N SER A 20 20.80 22.21 50.84
CA SER A 20 20.87 21.49 49.57
C SER A 20 19.47 21.17 49.03
N TYR A 21 19.33 21.18 47.71
CA TYR A 21 18.07 20.92 47.00
C TYR A 21 17.38 19.62 47.45
N THR A 22 18.15 18.58 47.74
CA THR A 22 17.65 17.27 48.18
C THR A 22 17.10 17.32 49.61
N THR A 23 17.71 18.10 50.50
CA THR A 23 17.24 18.30 51.87
C THR A 23 15.93 19.09 51.90
N THR A 24 15.83 20.17 51.09
CA THR A 24 14.59 20.95 50.97
C THR A 24 13.46 20.15 50.32
N LEU A 25 13.79 19.24 49.39
CA LEU A 25 12.83 18.31 48.80
C LEU A 25 12.28 17.33 49.85
N ARG A 26 13.16 16.73 50.67
CA ARG A 26 12.80 15.78 51.73
C ARG A 26 11.97 16.41 52.86
N LYS A 27 12.31 17.62 53.30
CA LYS A 27 11.53 18.36 54.32
C LYS A 27 10.11 18.67 53.85
N ARG A 28 9.90 18.88 52.54
CA ARG A 28 8.56 19.11 51.98
C ARG A 28 7.73 17.85 51.81
N THR A 29 8.35 16.70 51.60
CA THR A 29 7.66 15.40 51.60
C THR A 29 7.39 14.89 53.03
N ALA A 30 8.24 15.24 54.00
CA ALA A 30 8.09 14.79 55.39
C ALA A 30 7.08 15.60 56.23
N ARG A 31 6.59 16.74 55.72
CA ARG A 31 5.58 17.57 56.42
C ARG A 31 4.13 17.22 56.08
N ALA A 32 3.90 16.08 55.43
CA ALA A 32 2.58 15.48 55.31
C ALA A 32 2.41 14.49 56.47
N GLU A 33 2.02 15.01 57.63
CA GLU A 33 1.58 14.17 58.74
C GLU A 33 0.32 13.38 58.33
N PRO A 34 0.17 12.12 58.77
CA PRO A 34 -1.06 11.38 58.57
C PRO A 34 -2.14 11.98 59.47
N ALA A 35 -3.18 12.54 58.86
CA ALA A 35 -4.38 12.91 59.60
C ALA A 35 -4.93 11.66 60.30
N SER A 36 -5.03 11.73 61.62
CA SER A 36 -5.67 10.72 62.45
C SER A 36 -7.14 10.56 62.06
N SER A 37 -7.61 9.32 62.11
CA SER A 37 -9.00 8.85 62.03
C SER A 37 -10.05 9.97 62.01
N THR A 38 -10.51 10.30 60.82
CA THR A 38 -11.74 11.05 60.60
C THR A 38 -12.63 10.17 59.74
N GLU A 39 -13.89 10.02 60.15
CA GLU A 39 -14.94 9.32 59.43
C GLU A 39 -14.81 9.60 57.92
N ALA A 40 -14.75 8.52 57.13
CA ALA A 40 -14.67 8.62 55.68
C ALA A 40 -15.88 9.42 55.20
N THR A 41 -15.66 10.68 54.87
CA THR A 41 -16.67 11.53 54.25
C THR A 41 -17.08 10.83 52.97
N PRO A 42 -18.38 10.57 52.72
CA PRO A 42 -18.81 9.93 51.49
C PRO A 42 -18.26 10.78 50.34
N ILE A 43 -17.36 10.19 49.56
CA ILE A 43 -16.73 10.84 48.42
C ILE A 43 -17.88 11.28 47.52
N SER A 44 -18.15 12.58 47.42
CA SER A 44 -19.15 13.09 46.49
C SER A 44 -18.75 12.58 45.11
N TRP A 45 -19.57 11.69 44.54
CA TRP A 45 -19.25 10.90 43.36
C TRP A 45 -18.70 11.79 42.24
N VAL A 46 -17.38 11.73 42.06
CA VAL A 46 -16.67 12.51 41.06
C VAL A 46 -17.02 11.96 39.68
N ALA A 47 -17.29 12.86 38.73
CA ALA A 47 -17.59 12.63 37.31
C ALA A 47 -17.57 11.15 36.82
N PRO A 48 -18.70 10.61 36.29
CA PRO A 48 -18.90 9.18 35.97
C PRO A 48 -17.78 8.48 35.20
N GLY A 49 -17.03 9.20 34.37
CA GLY A 49 -15.92 8.65 33.59
C GLY A 49 -14.65 8.32 34.39
N LEU A 50 -14.49 8.83 35.62
CA LEU A 50 -13.27 8.62 36.42
C LEU A 50 -13.21 7.27 37.13
N LEU A 51 -14.37 6.63 37.25
CA LEU A 51 -14.57 5.35 37.94
C LEU A 51 -14.45 4.15 36.99
N LEU A 52 -14.45 4.36 35.68
CA LEU A 52 -14.28 3.28 34.71
C LEU A 52 -12.90 2.63 34.88
N GLY A 53 -12.93 1.30 34.96
CA GLY A 53 -11.74 0.47 35.18
C GLY A 53 -11.21 0.48 36.60
N VAL A 54 -11.89 1.11 37.57
CA VAL A 54 -11.49 1.15 39.00
C VAL A 54 -12.05 -0.06 39.74
N ARG A 55 -11.26 -0.63 40.66
CA ARG A 55 -11.66 -1.70 41.56
C ARG A 55 -12.50 -1.16 42.71
N VAL A 56 -13.63 -1.80 42.94
CA VAL A 56 -14.58 -1.45 43.98
C VAL A 56 -14.97 -2.70 44.77
N ASP A 57 -15.19 -2.51 46.06
CA ASP A 57 -15.91 -3.45 46.90
C ASP A 57 -17.35 -2.98 46.96
N VAL A 58 -18.28 -3.87 46.64
CA VAL A 58 -19.71 -3.60 46.62
C VAL A 58 -20.40 -4.42 47.68
N ASN A 59 -21.26 -3.79 48.46
CA ASN A 59 -22.00 -4.43 49.55
C ASN A 59 -23.46 -3.96 49.56
N LEU A 60 -24.40 -4.91 49.56
CA LEU A 60 -25.83 -4.60 49.72
C LEU A 60 -26.18 -4.57 51.22
N PRO A 61 -26.56 -3.40 51.79
CA PRO A 61 -26.88 -3.30 53.20
C PRO A 61 -28.03 -4.23 53.60
N GLY A 62 -27.81 -5.08 54.61
CA GLY A 62 -28.85 -5.96 55.17
C GLY A 62 -29.09 -7.28 54.44
N ALA A 63 -28.30 -7.61 53.40
CA ALA A 63 -28.35 -8.90 52.74
C ALA A 63 -27.34 -9.90 53.37
N GLU A 64 -27.65 -11.21 53.29
CA GLU A 64 -26.72 -12.28 53.70
C GLU A 64 -25.43 -12.25 52.86
N LEU A 65 -24.35 -12.87 53.38
CA LEU A 65 -22.96 -12.91 52.87
C LEU A 65 -22.76 -13.11 51.35
N HIS A 66 -23.80 -13.50 50.60
CA HIS A 66 -23.79 -13.68 49.15
C HIS A 66 -24.02 -12.39 48.34
N ALA A 67 -24.30 -11.26 48.98
CA ALA A 67 -24.55 -9.98 48.30
C ALA A 67 -23.40 -8.95 48.46
N SER A 68 -22.19 -9.42 48.79
CA SER A 68 -20.98 -8.60 48.83
C SER A 68 -19.93 -9.18 47.88
N GLY A 69 -19.15 -8.32 47.21
CA GLY A 69 -18.07 -8.78 46.32
C GLY A 69 -17.10 -7.68 45.91
N SER A 70 -15.92 -8.06 45.45
CA SER A 70 -14.97 -7.15 44.82
C SER A 70 -15.11 -7.24 43.30
N GLY A 71 -15.00 -6.11 42.59
CA GLY A 71 -15.07 -6.10 41.13
C GLY A 71 -14.48 -4.85 40.52
N VAL A 72 -14.60 -4.72 39.21
CA VAL A 72 -14.13 -3.57 38.43
C VAL A 72 -15.31 -2.91 37.74
N ILE A 73 -15.43 -1.57 37.83
CA ILE A 73 -16.50 -0.85 37.13
C ILE A 73 -16.21 -0.86 35.63
N VAL A 74 -17.11 -1.46 34.85
CA VAL A 74 -16.97 -1.59 33.38
C VAL A 74 -17.85 -0.62 32.60
N SER A 75 -18.91 -0.13 33.20
CA SER A 75 -19.74 0.95 32.65
C SER A 75 -20.39 1.74 33.77
N SER A 76 -20.67 3.01 33.52
CA SER A 76 -21.40 3.85 34.44
C SER A 76 -22.33 4.79 33.69
N THR A 77 -23.57 4.89 34.16
CA THR A 77 -24.63 5.74 33.61
C THR A 77 -25.28 6.51 34.76
N VAL A 78 -25.40 7.82 34.59
CA VAL A 78 -26.13 8.68 35.53
C VAL A 78 -27.63 8.48 35.27
N THR A 79 -28.35 7.99 36.26
CA THR A 79 -29.80 7.74 36.17
C THR A 79 -30.62 8.90 36.73
N SER A 80 -30.09 9.61 37.74
CA SER A 80 -30.67 10.84 38.30
C SER A 80 -29.58 11.78 38.84
N LEU A 81 -29.97 12.94 39.40
CA LEU A 81 -29.01 13.88 40.03
C LEU A 81 -28.24 13.24 41.19
N ASP A 82 -28.83 12.26 41.87
CA ASP A 82 -28.29 11.65 43.09
C ASP A 82 -28.05 10.13 42.98
N SER A 83 -28.45 9.49 41.87
CA SER A 83 -28.24 8.06 41.63
C SER A 83 -27.43 7.80 40.36
N GLN A 84 -26.48 6.88 40.49
CA GLN A 84 -25.60 6.41 39.46
C GLN A 84 -25.73 4.89 39.36
N PHE A 85 -26.05 4.41 38.16
CA PHE A 85 -26.04 2.99 37.86
C PHE A 85 -24.67 2.59 37.32
N CYS A 86 -24.02 1.65 37.99
CA CYS A 86 -22.73 1.09 37.60
C CYS A 86 -22.90 -0.39 37.24
N ARG A 87 -22.17 -0.85 36.23
CA ARG A 87 -21.96 -2.29 36.00
C ARG A 87 -20.58 -2.66 36.52
N VAL A 88 -20.53 -3.61 37.43
CA VAL A 88 -19.30 -4.09 38.06
C VAL A 88 -19.03 -5.51 37.60
N ALA A 89 -17.87 -5.75 36.99
CA ALA A 89 -17.41 -7.10 36.66
C ALA A 89 -16.69 -7.69 37.88
N LEU A 90 -17.27 -8.75 38.45
CA LEU A 90 -16.79 -9.33 39.71
C LEU A 90 -15.43 -10.04 39.52
N LEU A 91 -14.56 -9.87 40.51
CA LEU A 91 -13.30 -10.59 40.64
C LEU A 91 -13.54 -11.98 41.27
N PRO A 92 -12.68 -12.98 40.99
CA PRO A 92 -12.74 -14.27 41.66
C PRO A 92 -12.67 -14.13 43.17
N VAL A 93 -13.55 -14.86 43.86
CA VAL A 93 -13.52 -15.07 45.31
C VAL A 93 -13.40 -16.57 45.55
N ASP A 94 -12.49 -16.96 46.45
CA ASP A 94 -12.21 -18.36 46.75
C ASP A 94 -13.50 -19.15 47.02
N GLY A 95 -13.77 -20.17 46.20
CA GLY A 95 -14.93 -21.06 46.34
C GLY A 95 -16.17 -20.69 45.52
N HIS A 96 -16.19 -19.57 44.79
CA HIS A 96 -17.30 -19.18 43.91
C HIS A 96 -16.83 -18.98 42.46
N ASN A 97 -17.66 -19.42 41.50
CA ASN A 97 -17.32 -19.46 40.06
C ASN A 97 -17.98 -18.29 39.29
N ASP A 98 -18.11 -17.12 39.94
CA ASP A 98 -18.77 -15.92 39.40
C ASP A 98 -17.81 -14.95 38.69
N ASP A 99 -16.61 -15.40 38.33
CA ASP A 99 -15.57 -14.60 37.67
C ASP A 99 -16.06 -13.87 36.43
N GLY A 100 -15.91 -12.54 36.40
CA GLY A 100 -16.31 -11.71 35.27
C GLY A 100 -17.81 -11.54 35.11
N ARG A 101 -18.63 -12.06 36.04
CA ARG A 101 -20.08 -11.79 36.06
C ARG A 101 -20.33 -10.29 36.26
N LEU A 102 -21.29 -9.76 35.51
CA LEU A 102 -21.72 -8.37 35.65
C LEU A 102 -22.78 -8.26 36.73
N LEU A 103 -22.51 -7.41 37.72
CA LEU A 103 -23.47 -6.96 38.72
C LEU A 103 -23.92 -5.54 38.39
N GLY A 104 -25.24 -5.34 38.32
CA GLY A 104 -25.82 -4.00 38.25
C GLY A 104 -25.92 -3.42 39.65
N VAL A 105 -25.33 -2.24 39.85
CA VAL A 105 -25.16 -1.62 41.16
C VAL A 105 -25.69 -0.20 41.08
N GLU A 106 -26.74 0.09 41.85
CA GLU A 106 -27.31 1.42 42.01
C GLU A 106 -26.71 2.06 43.27
N SER A 107 -26.13 3.25 43.13
CA SER A 107 -25.36 3.91 44.19
C SER A 107 -26.17 4.31 45.43
N ASP A 108 -27.49 4.41 45.30
CA ASP A 108 -28.42 4.67 46.40
C ASP A 108 -28.84 3.40 47.16
N ILE A 109 -28.64 2.23 46.55
CA ILE A 109 -29.00 0.93 47.14
C ILE A 109 -27.77 0.21 47.68
N TRP A 110 -26.63 0.32 47.00
CA TRP A 110 -25.41 -0.40 47.31
C TRP A 110 -24.34 0.48 47.93
N ASP A 111 -23.72 0.02 49.01
CA ASP A 111 -22.48 0.62 49.53
C ASP A 111 -21.32 0.22 48.62
N MET A 112 -20.90 1.15 47.78
CA MET A 112 -19.76 1.00 46.87
C MET A 112 -18.55 1.72 47.44
N ARG A 113 -17.55 0.95 47.87
CA ARG A 113 -16.29 1.50 48.38
C ARG A 113 -15.20 1.25 47.35
N PRO A 114 -14.67 2.29 46.67
CA PRO A 114 -13.48 2.09 45.86
C PRO A 114 -12.34 1.62 46.77
N SER A 115 -11.48 0.75 46.25
CA SER A 115 -10.37 0.21 47.05
C SER A 115 -9.57 1.37 47.68
N PRO A 116 -9.36 1.40 49.01
CA PRO A 116 -8.61 2.46 49.67
C PRO A 116 -7.22 2.70 49.06
N ALA A 117 -6.60 1.64 48.53
CA ALA A 117 -5.33 1.70 47.81
C ALA A 117 -5.46 2.45 46.47
N GLU A 118 -6.52 2.18 45.69
CA GLU A 118 -6.75 2.87 44.42
C GLU A 118 -7.24 4.31 44.61
N ILE A 119 -7.96 4.62 45.69
CA ILE A 119 -8.31 6.01 46.07
C ILE A 119 -7.05 6.79 46.46
N ALA A 120 -6.15 6.18 47.25
CA ALA A 120 -4.88 6.78 47.64
C ALA A 120 -3.95 6.99 46.43
N GLU A 121 -3.89 6.03 45.50
CA GLU A 121 -3.15 6.15 44.23
C GLU A 121 -3.77 7.16 43.26
N ALA A 122 -5.12 7.24 43.19
CA ALA A 122 -5.81 8.24 42.38
C ALA A 122 -5.60 9.67 42.88
N ALA A 123 -5.49 9.86 44.21
CA ALA A 123 -5.20 11.14 44.83
C ALA A 123 -3.74 11.58 44.65
N GLN A 124 -2.78 10.64 44.62
CA GLN A 124 -1.36 10.90 44.38
C GLN A 124 -1.05 10.87 42.88
N ARG A 125 -1.21 12.01 42.20
CA ARG A 125 -0.94 12.16 40.75
C ARG A 125 0.41 11.55 40.31
N GLY A 126 0.40 10.34 39.77
CA GLY A 126 1.49 9.80 38.93
C GLY A 126 1.78 8.30 39.02
N GLU A 127 1.39 7.61 40.09
CA GLU A 127 1.66 6.19 40.31
C GLU A 127 0.32 5.46 40.34
N GLY A 128 -0.04 4.74 39.27
CA GLY A 128 -1.32 3.99 39.19
C GLY A 128 -2.26 4.41 38.05
N ARG A 129 -1.95 5.47 37.28
CA ARG A 129 -2.68 5.82 36.06
C ARG A 129 -1.76 5.93 34.84
N CYS A 130 -2.27 5.59 33.67
CA CYS A 130 -1.57 5.75 32.40
C CYS A 130 -1.59 7.22 31.94
N ARG A 131 -0.88 7.54 30.85
CA ARG A 131 -0.81 8.91 30.31
C ARG A 131 -2.18 9.47 29.89
N LEU A 132 -3.15 8.60 29.61
CA LEU A 132 -4.53 8.95 29.26
C LEU A 132 -5.46 9.03 30.48
N GLY A 133 -4.92 8.93 31.70
CA GLY A 133 -5.68 9.01 32.94
C GLY A 133 -6.45 7.75 33.32
N ARG A 134 -6.29 6.63 32.60
CA ARG A 134 -6.93 5.34 32.92
C ARG A 134 -6.16 4.60 34.02
N PRO A 135 -6.80 3.75 34.83
CA PRO A 135 -6.12 2.86 35.78
C PRO A 135 -5.02 2.04 35.11
N LEU A 136 -3.91 1.82 35.82
CA LEU A 136 -2.71 1.16 35.32
C LEU A 136 -2.34 -0.05 36.17
N TYR A 137 -2.64 -1.24 35.66
CA TYR A 137 -2.40 -2.52 36.31
C TYR A 137 -1.03 -3.11 35.96
N GLN A 138 -0.44 -3.86 36.90
CA GLN A 138 0.72 -4.72 36.67
C GLN A 138 0.27 -6.05 36.02
N PRO A 139 1.21 -6.80 35.42
CA PRO A 139 0.93 -8.16 34.96
C PRO A 139 0.47 -9.06 36.13
N GLY A 140 -0.78 -9.54 36.06
CA GLY A 140 -1.36 -10.45 37.05
C GLY A 140 -2.34 -9.81 38.03
N ASP A 141 -2.42 -8.48 38.10
CA ASP A 141 -3.28 -7.77 39.07
C ASP A 141 -4.78 -8.00 38.81
N ILE A 142 -5.15 -8.17 37.54
CA ILE A 142 -6.53 -8.42 37.12
C ILE A 142 -6.58 -9.68 36.26
N PRO A 143 -7.51 -10.60 36.55
CA PRO A 143 -7.71 -11.81 35.77
C PRO A 143 -8.30 -11.48 34.38
N THR A 144 -7.90 -12.28 33.38
CA THR A 144 -8.35 -12.12 31.99
C THR A 144 -9.86 -12.34 31.80
N SER A 145 -10.52 -13.00 32.74
CA SER A 145 -11.98 -13.16 32.79
C SER A 145 -12.72 -11.83 33.02
N VAL A 146 -12.06 -10.82 33.58
CA VAL A 146 -12.65 -9.51 33.92
C VAL A 146 -12.21 -8.45 32.91
N LEU A 147 -10.89 -8.24 32.77
CA LEU A 147 -10.31 -7.34 31.78
C LEU A 147 -9.25 -8.07 30.95
N ALA A 148 -9.32 -7.92 29.63
CA ALA A 148 -8.39 -8.56 28.71
C ALA A 148 -7.91 -7.58 27.62
N THR A 149 -6.71 -7.83 27.13
CA THR A 149 -6.18 -7.19 25.91
C THR A 149 -6.85 -7.78 24.66
N VAL A 150 -6.79 -7.08 23.53
CA VAL A 150 -7.33 -7.61 22.25
C VAL A 150 -6.77 -9.01 21.92
N PRO A 151 -5.46 -9.29 22.02
CA PRO A 151 -4.94 -10.63 21.75
C PRO A 151 -5.45 -11.71 22.74
N GLU A 152 -5.77 -11.33 23.99
CA GLU A 152 -6.34 -12.26 24.98
C GLU A 152 -7.82 -12.54 24.70
N LEU A 153 -8.60 -11.52 24.35
CA LEU A 153 -9.98 -11.68 23.89
C LEU A 153 -10.03 -12.58 22.65
N GLU A 154 -9.14 -12.38 21.67
CA GLU A 154 -9.10 -13.22 20.47
C GLU A 154 -8.81 -14.69 20.79
N ARG A 155 -7.96 -14.99 21.78
CA ARG A 155 -7.73 -16.37 22.26
C ARG A 155 -8.99 -16.99 22.86
N MET A 156 -9.82 -16.17 23.49
CA MET A 156 -11.14 -16.56 24.03
C MET A 156 -12.24 -16.59 22.96
N ARG A 157 -11.92 -16.32 21.69
CA ARG A 157 -12.89 -16.12 20.59
C ARG A 157 -13.86 -14.96 20.85
N LEU A 158 -13.38 -13.91 21.49
CA LEU A 158 -14.11 -12.67 21.73
C LEU A 158 -13.41 -11.49 21.05
N ARG A 159 -14.15 -10.42 20.78
CA ARG A 159 -13.61 -9.11 20.36
C ARG A 159 -14.24 -8.02 21.21
N PRO A 160 -13.55 -6.88 21.46
CA PRO A 160 -14.17 -5.75 22.14
C PRO A 160 -15.48 -5.36 21.46
N HIS A 161 -16.47 -4.94 22.25
CA HIS A 161 -17.73 -4.45 21.69
C HIS A 161 -17.43 -3.26 20.78
N PRO A 162 -18.05 -3.15 19.59
CA PRO A 162 -17.88 -2.00 18.71
C PRO A 162 -18.10 -0.69 19.47
N GLY A 163 -17.13 0.22 19.41
CA GLY A 163 -17.18 1.52 20.11
C GLY A 163 -16.80 1.50 21.59
N GLN A 164 -16.45 0.35 22.19
CA GLN A 164 -15.99 0.29 23.58
C GLN A 164 -14.61 0.95 23.73
N PRO A 165 -14.49 2.05 24.51
CA PRO A 165 -13.18 2.60 24.81
C PRO A 165 -12.42 1.67 25.78
N PRO A 166 -11.08 1.66 25.76
CA PRO A 166 -10.31 0.92 26.75
C PRO A 166 -10.59 1.45 28.16
N LEU A 167 -10.84 0.53 29.08
CA LEU A 167 -11.21 0.84 30.47
C LEU A 167 -10.00 1.03 31.37
N ALA A 168 -8.92 0.30 31.09
CA ALA A 168 -7.68 0.37 31.85
C ALA A 168 -6.46 0.11 30.94
N SER A 169 -5.27 0.20 31.51
CA SER A 169 -4.03 -0.16 30.85
C SER A 169 -3.24 -1.15 31.69
N ARG A 170 -2.50 -2.06 31.06
CA ARG A 170 -1.60 -3.02 31.73
C ARG A 170 -0.15 -2.75 31.39
N LYS A 171 0.76 -2.66 32.37
CA LYS A 171 2.20 -2.50 32.10
C LYS A 171 2.77 -3.74 31.43
N LYS A 172 3.59 -3.55 30.39
CA LYS A 172 4.36 -4.62 29.75
C LYS A 172 5.66 -4.87 30.50
N LYS A 173 6.08 -6.14 30.59
CA LYS A 173 7.43 -6.51 31.09
C LYS A 173 8.54 -5.86 30.26
N SER A 174 8.34 -5.67 28.95
CA SER A 174 9.28 -5.04 28.01
C SER A 174 9.26 -3.50 28.02
N GLY A 175 8.49 -2.88 28.92
CA GLY A 175 8.19 -1.45 28.87
C GLY A 175 7.01 -1.12 27.95
N GLY A 176 6.24 -0.09 28.31
CA GLY A 176 5.00 0.29 27.64
C GLY A 176 3.73 -0.22 28.34
N THR A 177 2.58 0.02 27.71
CA THR A 177 1.27 -0.40 28.24
C THR A 177 0.41 -1.03 27.15
N ASP A 178 -0.38 -2.04 27.52
CA ASP A 178 -1.48 -2.56 26.69
C ASP A 178 -2.81 -2.00 27.14
N ASP A 179 -3.72 -1.78 26.20
CA ASP A 179 -5.10 -1.39 26.50
C ASP A 179 -5.94 -2.61 26.92
N LEU A 180 -6.73 -2.43 27.96
CA LEU A 180 -7.62 -3.45 28.54
C LEU A 180 -9.09 -3.12 28.26
N TYR A 181 -9.85 -4.14 27.89
CA TYR A 181 -11.27 -4.09 27.59
C TYR A 181 -12.03 -5.05 28.51
N ALA A 182 -13.29 -4.75 28.81
CA ALA A 182 -14.10 -5.65 29.64
C ALA A 182 -14.46 -6.91 28.86
N THR A 183 -14.04 -8.05 29.40
CA THR A 183 -14.30 -9.37 28.82
C THR A 183 -15.81 -9.68 28.80
N ALA A 184 -16.53 -9.28 29.84
CA ALA A 184 -17.97 -9.50 29.96
C ALA A 184 -18.82 -8.67 28.98
N LEU A 185 -18.26 -7.60 28.42
CA LEU A 185 -18.91 -6.80 27.37
C LEU A 185 -18.47 -7.21 25.97
N ALA A 186 -17.48 -8.09 25.85
CA ALA A 186 -16.93 -8.48 24.56
C ALA A 186 -17.90 -9.38 23.77
N GLU A 187 -17.91 -9.23 22.45
CA GLU A 187 -18.77 -10.01 21.56
C GLU A 187 -18.05 -11.28 21.07
N PRO A 188 -18.77 -12.40 20.85
CA PRO A 188 -18.19 -13.57 20.23
C PRO A 188 -17.73 -13.26 18.81
N ILE A 189 -16.50 -13.66 18.48
CA ILE A 189 -16.01 -13.64 17.10
C ILE A 189 -16.80 -14.72 16.33
N PRO A 190 -17.52 -14.35 15.26
CA PRO A 190 -18.27 -15.33 14.49
C PRO A 190 -17.33 -16.40 13.93
N ALA A 191 -17.82 -17.64 13.89
CA ALA A 191 -17.07 -18.72 13.28
C ALA A 191 -16.70 -18.35 11.83
N LYS A 192 -15.45 -18.62 11.44
CA LYS A 192 -15.01 -18.37 10.06
C LYS A 192 -15.94 -19.10 9.09
N SER A 193 -16.36 -18.40 8.04
CA SER A 193 -17.16 -19.01 6.98
C SER A 193 -16.42 -20.21 6.37
N PRO A 194 -17.13 -21.21 5.79
CA PRO A 194 -16.48 -22.31 5.08
C PRO A 194 -15.50 -21.83 4.00
N ARG A 195 -15.82 -20.70 3.35
CA ARG A 195 -14.97 -20.06 2.36
C ARG A 195 -13.68 -19.50 2.97
N ASP A 196 -13.74 -18.88 4.13
CA ASP A 196 -12.56 -18.34 4.82
C ASP A 196 -11.68 -19.46 5.39
N LYS A 197 -12.28 -20.55 5.86
CA LYS A 197 -11.56 -21.76 6.26
C LYS A 197 -10.79 -22.34 5.08
N ALA A 198 -11.46 -22.56 3.95
CA ALA A 198 -10.82 -23.05 2.73
C ALA A 198 -9.72 -22.11 2.21
N ARG A 199 -9.93 -20.78 2.30
CA ARG A 199 -8.91 -19.79 1.94
C ARG A 199 -7.70 -19.87 2.86
N GLN A 200 -7.91 -19.95 4.18
CA GLN A 200 -6.83 -20.06 5.16
C GLN A 200 -6.06 -21.37 5.00
N GLU A 201 -6.76 -22.47 4.70
CA GLU A 201 -6.16 -23.76 4.42
C GLU A 201 -5.31 -23.72 3.15
N ARG A 202 -5.84 -23.19 2.04
CA ARG A 202 -5.05 -22.95 0.81
C ARG A 202 -3.82 -22.09 1.06
N ALA A 203 -3.93 -21.07 1.91
CA ALA A 203 -2.79 -20.23 2.26
C ALA A 203 -1.73 -20.96 3.10
N ARG A 204 -2.10 -22.05 3.77
CA ARG A 204 -1.25 -22.88 4.62
C ARG A 204 -0.74 -24.14 3.95
N THR A 205 -1.21 -24.44 2.74
CA THR A 205 -0.86 -25.65 2.01
C THR A 205 -0.01 -25.27 0.80
N CYS A 206 1.18 -25.87 0.67
CA CYS A 206 2.01 -25.65 -0.50
C CYS A 206 1.32 -26.20 -1.75
N ALA A 207 1.24 -25.40 -2.81
CA ALA A 207 0.57 -25.80 -4.04
C ALA A 207 1.31 -26.89 -4.83
N GLU A 208 2.60 -27.12 -4.54
CA GLU A 208 3.43 -28.13 -5.22
C GLU A 208 3.44 -29.45 -4.43
N CYS A 209 4.01 -29.44 -3.22
CA CYS A 209 4.18 -30.66 -2.42
C CYS A 209 3.04 -30.94 -1.43
N HIS A 210 2.01 -30.10 -1.39
CA HIS A 210 0.86 -30.22 -0.47
C HIS A 210 1.19 -30.24 1.03
N ALA A 211 2.43 -29.92 1.42
CA ALA A 211 2.79 -29.77 2.83
C ALA A 211 1.94 -28.67 3.49
N THR A 212 1.54 -28.87 4.74
CA THR A 212 0.74 -27.91 5.52
C THR A 212 1.57 -27.22 6.61
N SER A 213 1.32 -25.93 6.86
CA SER A 213 1.99 -25.14 7.89
C SER A 213 1.01 -24.45 8.85
N LYS A 214 1.45 -24.20 10.09
CA LYS A 214 0.68 -23.39 11.06
C LYS A 214 0.54 -21.93 10.62
N VAL A 215 1.56 -21.43 9.93
CA VAL A 215 1.63 -20.06 9.38
C VAL A 215 1.39 -20.11 7.87
N PRO A 216 0.67 -19.16 7.28
CA PRO A 216 0.51 -19.08 5.84
C PRO A 216 1.87 -19.07 5.11
N PHE A 217 1.95 -19.82 4.02
CA PHE A 217 3.04 -19.78 3.07
C PHE A 217 3.03 -18.49 2.26
N LYS A 218 4.17 -18.13 1.69
CA LYS A 218 4.28 -16.96 0.81
C LYS A 218 3.51 -17.20 -0.49
N GLU A 219 2.85 -16.16 -0.98
CA GLU A 219 2.20 -16.16 -2.31
C GLU A 219 3.29 -15.98 -3.38
N GLY A 220 3.31 -16.85 -4.39
CA GLY A 220 4.15 -16.71 -5.58
C GLY A 220 3.48 -15.83 -6.64
N ASP A 221 4.19 -15.56 -7.73
CA ASP A 221 3.73 -14.65 -8.80
C ASP A 221 2.48 -15.17 -9.55
N ASP A 222 2.20 -16.47 -9.49
CA ASP A 222 0.99 -17.08 -10.04
C ASP A 222 -0.26 -16.94 -9.15
N GLY A 223 -0.09 -16.41 -7.93
CA GLY A 223 -1.13 -16.21 -6.92
C GLY A 223 -1.41 -17.45 -6.05
N LYS A 224 -0.58 -18.49 -6.12
CA LYS A 224 -0.66 -19.67 -5.24
C LYS A 224 0.36 -19.57 -4.11
N HIS A 225 0.24 -20.43 -3.10
CA HIS A 225 1.10 -20.41 -1.91
C HIS A 225 2.13 -21.54 -1.93
N TYR A 226 3.38 -21.23 -1.60
CA TYR A 226 4.51 -22.18 -1.69
C TYR A 226 5.36 -22.21 -0.42
N CYS A 227 5.87 -23.40 -0.08
CA CYS A 227 6.92 -23.51 0.92
C CYS A 227 8.21 -22.86 0.40
N ALA A 228 9.17 -22.62 1.31
CA ALA A 228 10.43 -21.95 0.97
C ALA A 228 11.19 -22.65 -0.17
N THR A 229 11.13 -23.98 -0.24
CA THR A 229 11.82 -24.78 -1.27
C THR A 229 11.25 -24.58 -2.67
N HIS A 230 9.92 -24.50 -2.82
CA HIS A 230 9.27 -24.45 -4.15
C HIS A 230 8.95 -23.04 -4.63
N LEU A 231 9.13 -22.02 -3.79
CA LEU A 231 8.75 -20.65 -4.13
C LEU A 231 9.56 -20.11 -5.30
N ASP A 232 10.89 -20.29 -5.26
CA ASP A 232 11.78 -19.74 -6.29
C ASP A 232 11.57 -20.43 -7.63
N GLU A 233 11.37 -21.75 -7.63
CA GLU A 233 11.02 -22.53 -8.82
C GLU A 233 9.67 -22.10 -9.42
N ALA A 234 8.64 -21.90 -8.59
CA ALA A 234 7.34 -21.46 -9.05
C ALA A 234 7.39 -20.05 -9.67
N ASN A 235 8.16 -19.15 -9.07
CA ASN A 235 8.38 -17.80 -9.61
C ASN A 235 9.17 -17.86 -10.92
N ALA A 236 10.20 -18.71 -11.01
CA ALA A 236 10.97 -18.92 -12.24
C ALA A 236 10.06 -19.43 -13.37
N ARG A 237 9.22 -20.44 -13.12
CA ARG A 237 8.24 -20.94 -14.11
C ARG A 237 7.30 -19.84 -14.60
N THR A 238 6.82 -19.00 -13.68
CA THR A 238 5.93 -17.88 -14.01
C THR A 238 6.65 -16.83 -14.85
N ALA A 239 7.90 -16.50 -14.52
CA ALA A 239 8.74 -15.59 -15.29
C ALA A 239 9.02 -16.13 -16.70
N HIS A 240 9.42 -17.39 -16.84
CA HIS A 240 9.61 -18.05 -18.14
C HIS A 240 8.34 -18.02 -18.98
N GLN A 241 7.19 -18.32 -18.35
CA GLN A 241 5.90 -18.29 -19.03
C GLN A 241 5.52 -16.86 -19.46
N ALA A 242 5.85 -15.84 -18.66
CA ALA A 242 5.63 -14.44 -19.02
C ALA A 242 6.50 -13.99 -20.20
N VAL A 243 7.76 -14.44 -20.27
CA VAL A 243 8.67 -14.19 -21.40
C VAL A 243 8.14 -14.86 -22.68
N ALA A 244 7.74 -16.14 -22.61
CA ALA A 244 7.13 -16.84 -23.74
C ALA A 244 5.85 -16.13 -24.24
N ASP A 245 4.98 -15.70 -23.32
CA ASP A 245 3.76 -14.96 -23.67
C ASP A 245 4.06 -13.59 -24.33
N GLN A 246 5.20 -12.96 -24.02
CA GLN A 246 5.65 -11.72 -24.69
C GLN A 246 6.10 -12.00 -26.13
N SER A 247 6.87 -13.07 -26.35
CA SER A 247 7.27 -13.51 -27.69
C SER A 247 6.06 -13.79 -28.58
N PHE A 248 5.05 -14.54 -28.09
CA PHE A 248 3.84 -14.81 -28.87
C PHE A 248 3.08 -13.54 -29.24
N ARG A 249 3.10 -12.52 -28.36
CA ARG A 249 2.52 -11.21 -28.69
C ARG A 249 3.32 -10.45 -29.72
N ALA A 250 4.65 -10.57 -29.72
CA ALA A 250 5.51 -9.97 -30.73
C ALA A 250 5.24 -10.59 -32.11
N VAL A 251 5.10 -11.92 -32.18
CA VAL A 251 4.68 -12.65 -33.41
C VAL A 251 3.32 -12.18 -33.92
N LEU A 252 2.30 -12.13 -33.05
CA LEU A 252 0.97 -11.66 -33.46
C LEU A 252 0.97 -10.20 -33.92
N TRP A 253 1.77 -9.36 -33.28
CA TRP A 253 1.96 -7.97 -33.67
C TRP A 253 2.62 -7.87 -35.06
N ALA A 254 3.66 -8.66 -35.35
CA ALA A 254 4.29 -8.67 -36.67
C ALA A 254 3.30 -9.11 -37.77
N ARG A 255 2.50 -10.15 -37.52
CA ARG A 255 1.44 -10.58 -38.46
C ARG A 255 0.43 -9.49 -38.74
N GLU A 256 0.02 -8.75 -37.72
CA GLU A 256 -0.91 -7.62 -37.86
C GLU A 256 -0.32 -6.54 -38.77
N LEU A 257 0.97 -6.21 -38.60
CA LEU A 257 1.67 -5.24 -39.44
C LEU A 257 1.80 -5.69 -40.90
N MET A 258 2.12 -6.96 -41.13
CA MET A 258 2.31 -7.51 -42.48
C MET A 258 0.99 -7.55 -43.28
N LEU A 259 -0.14 -7.68 -42.60
CA LEU A 259 -1.47 -7.75 -43.21
C LEU A 259 -2.14 -6.38 -43.36
N ASP A 260 -1.63 -5.35 -42.68
CA ASP A 260 -2.18 -4.00 -42.72
C ASP A 260 -1.57 -3.20 -43.87
N PRO A 261 -2.31 -2.93 -44.96
CA PRO A 261 -1.80 -2.18 -46.11
C PRO A 261 -1.45 -0.72 -45.78
N ALA A 262 -1.92 -0.19 -44.65
CA ALA A 262 -1.59 1.15 -44.17
C ALA A 262 -0.30 1.19 -43.33
N THR A 263 0.39 0.06 -43.15
CA THR A 263 1.69 0.02 -42.44
C THR A 263 2.82 0.52 -43.32
N VAL A 264 3.57 1.49 -42.82
CA VAL A 264 4.80 2.01 -43.44
C VAL A 264 6.03 1.78 -42.56
N LEU A 265 7.13 1.44 -43.21
CA LEU A 265 8.45 1.25 -42.60
C LEU A 265 9.29 2.50 -42.84
N VAL A 266 9.91 3.00 -41.77
CA VAL A 266 10.71 4.23 -41.83
C VAL A 266 12.17 3.94 -41.50
N GLY A 267 13.02 4.13 -42.50
CA GLY A 267 14.47 4.04 -42.40
C GLY A 267 15.10 5.43 -42.44
N THR A 268 16.13 5.64 -41.60
CA THR A 268 16.99 6.82 -41.69
C THR A 268 18.45 6.42 -41.67
N SER A 269 19.23 6.96 -42.60
CA SER A 269 20.69 6.80 -42.63
C SER A 269 21.37 8.16 -42.67
N TRP A 270 22.48 8.31 -41.94
CA TRP A 270 23.31 9.51 -42.05
C TRP A 270 24.17 9.42 -43.31
N ASP A 271 24.01 10.39 -44.21
CA ASP A 271 24.84 10.59 -45.38
C ASP A 271 25.99 11.53 -45.02
N ARG A 272 27.21 10.99 -45.00
CA ARG A 272 28.42 11.75 -44.66
C ARG A 272 28.85 12.71 -45.76
N GLU A 273 28.61 12.37 -47.02
CA GLU A 273 29.05 13.18 -48.16
C GLU A 273 28.24 14.48 -48.23
N ILE A 274 26.94 14.37 -47.96
CA ILE A 274 26.00 15.49 -48.08
C ILE A 274 25.68 16.11 -46.70
N GLN A 275 26.27 15.59 -45.62
CA GLN A 275 26.04 16.01 -44.23
C GLN A 275 24.55 16.11 -43.86
N GLY A 276 23.78 15.08 -44.20
CA GLY A 276 22.32 15.03 -44.01
C GLY A 276 21.83 13.65 -43.59
N TYR A 277 20.55 13.55 -43.21
CA TYR A 277 19.89 12.26 -42.98
C TYR A 277 19.03 11.92 -44.18
N ARG A 278 19.31 10.80 -44.86
CA ARG A 278 18.38 10.28 -45.85
C ARG A 278 17.22 9.60 -45.13
N LEU A 279 16.02 10.14 -45.29
CA LEU A 279 14.76 9.59 -44.81
C LEU A 279 14.11 8.82 -45.94
N ARG A 280 13.80 7.55 -45.69
CA ARG A 280 13.04 6.72 -46.61
C ARG A 280 11.85 6.12 -45.89
N VAL A 281 10.70 6.14 -46.55
CA VAL A 281 9.42 5.62 -46.09
C VAL A 281 8.89 4.72 -47.20
N GLU A 282 8.66 3.45 -46.86
CA GLU A 282 8.11 2.47 -47.78
C GLU A 282 6.88 1.81 -47.16
N THR A 283 5.94 1.40 -48.01
CA THR A 283 4.94 0.42 -47.61
C THR A 283 5.62 -0.92 -47.30
N PHE A 284 4.91 -1.80 -46.59
CA PHE A 284 5.42 -3.16 -46.38
C PHE A 284 5.67 -3.90 -47.72
N SER A 285 4.88 -3.60 -48.76
CA SER A 285 5.00 -4.12 -50.14
C SER A 285 6.15 -3.53 -50.97
N SER A 286 6.97 -2.66 -50.37
CA SER A 286 8.12 -2.00 -51.00
C SER A 286 7.78 -0.83 -51.94
N ASP A 287 6.56 -0.28 -51.86
CA ASP A 287 6.24 0.95 -52.58
C ASP A 287 6.88 2.13 -51.83
N VAL A 288 7.71 2.91 -52.52
CA VAL A 288 8.35 4.09 -51.95
C VAL A 288 7.32 5.20 -51.85
N VAL A 289 6.97 5.56 -50.61
CA VAL A 289 6.05 6.68 -50.33
C VAL A 289 6.82 7.99 -50.26
N VAL A 290 7.97 7.97 -49.58
CA VAL A 290 8.85 9.14 -49.44
C VAL A 290 10.32 8.69 -49.48
N ASP A 291 11.14 9.36 -50.29
CA ASP A 291 12.61 9.29 -50.22
C ASP A 291 13.15 10.71 -50.34
N ARG A 292 13.71 11.22 -49.23
CA ARG A 292 14.12 12.63 -49.09
C ARG A 292 15.40 12.74 -48.28
N LEU A 293 16.25 13.68 -48.68
CA LEU A 293 17.39 14.08 -47.88
C LEU A 293 16.95 15.17 -46.89
N LEU A 294 17.04 14.87 -45.61
CA LEU A 294 16.84 15.82 -44.53
C LEU A 294 18.17 16.54 -44.25
N PRO A 295 18.18 17.87 -44.16
CA PRO A 295 19.35 18.58 -43.67
C PRO A 295 19.65 18.15 -42.23
N ARG A 296 20.89 18.35 -41.77
CA ARG A 296 21.25 18.15 -40.36
C ARG A 296 20.41 19.10 -39.49
N LEU A 297 19.33 18.58 -38.92
CA LEU A 297 18.51 19.30 -37.96
C LEU A 297 19.22 19.27 -36.60
N GLU A 298 19.97 20.32 -36.29
CA GLU A 298 20.46 20.52 -34.93
C GLU A 298 19.26 20.68 -34.00
N ARG A 299 19.25 19.96 -32.87
CA ARG A 299 18.16 19.89 -31.86
C ARG A 299 17.71 21.26 -31.28
N HIS A 300 18.26 22.38 -31.72
CA HIS A 300 18.03 23.71 -31.16
C HIS A 300 17.34 24.70 -32.10
N ILE A 301 16.98 24.32 -33.32
CA ILE A 301 16.28 25.26 -34.20
C ILE A 301 14.78 25.25 -33.87
N GLN A 302 14.35 26.26 -33.12
CA GLN A 302 12.94 26.55 -32.85
C GLN A 302 12.16 26.55 -34.17
N THR A 303 11.18 25.65 -34.27
CA THR A 303 10.34 25.34 -35.44
C THR A 303 9.74 26.57 -36.12
N GLN A 304 9.56 27.68 -35.41
CA GLN A 304 9.01 28.93 -35.96
C GLN A 304 9.93 29.67 -36.93
N LYS A 305 11.26 29.61 -36.77
CA LYS A 305 12.20 30.30 -37.70
C LYS A 305 12.45 29.48 -38.97
N LEU A 306 12.25 28.17 -38.93
CA LEU A 306 12.46 27.27 -40.06
C LEU A 306 11.35 27.34 -41.11
N VAL A 307 10.15 27.83 -40.78
CA VAL A 307 9.01 27.88 -41.72
C VAL A 307 9.37 28.59 -43.03
N LYS A 308 10.18 29.66 -42.97
CA LYS A 308 10.64 30.41 -44.16
C LYS A 308 11.73 29.71 -44.97
N TYR A 309 12.37 28.70 -44.39
CA TYR A 309 13.45 27.92 -45.00
C TYR A 309 13.05 26.46 -45.17
N LEU A 310 11.75 26.17 -45.14
CA LEU A 310 11.26 24.82 -45.37
C LEU A 310 11.58 24.42 -46.80
N PRO A 311 12.17 23.24 -46.99
CA PRO A 311 12.27 22.67 -48.30
C PRO A 311 10.87 22.55 -48.94
N SER A 312 10.78 22.77 -50.24
CA SER A 312 9.50 22.77 -50.99
C SER A 312 8.72 21.44 -50.89
N TRP A 313 9.42 20.33 -50.67
CA TRP A 313 8.83 19.01 -50.51
C TRP A 313 8.13 18.79 -49.15
N VAL A 314 8.25 19.71 -48.19
CA VAL A 314 7.52 19.64 -46.91
C VAL A 314 6.02 19.87 -47.10
N SER A 315 5.62 20.58 -48.17
CA SER A 315 4.23 20.81 -48.56
C SER A 315 3.67 19.75 -49.52
N ASP A 316 4.44 18.68 -49.77
CA ASP A 316 4.08 17.59 -50.68
C ASP A 316 2.91 16.78 -50.07
N PRO A 317 1.76 16.63 -50.78
CA PRO A 317 0.63 15.85 -50.28
C PRO A 317 1.03 14.40 -49.93
N ASP A 318 1.99 13.81 -50.64
CA ASP A 318 2.48 12.46 -50.35
C ASP A 318 3.24 12.40 -49.02
N ALA A 319 3.93 13.48 -48.65
CA ALA A 319 4.56 13.60 -47.33
C ALA A 319 3.53 13.73 -46.20
N HIS A 320 2.35 14.27 -46.49
CA HIS A 320 1.27 14.40 -45.51
C HIS A 320 0.47 13.10 -45.33
N THR A 321 0.21 12.35 -46.41
CA THR A 321 -0.58 11.11 -46.36
C THR A 321 0.02 10.07 -45.42
N TRP A 322 1.34 9.84 -45.46
CA TRP A 322 1.97 8.82 -44.60
C TRP A 322 1.99 9.19 -43.11
N THR A 323 1.80 10.47 -42.73
CA THR A 323 1.73 10.83 -41.31
C THR A 323 0.49 10.27 -40.60
N THR A 324 -0.51 9.84 -41.38
CA THR A 324 -1.73 9.17 -40.91
C THR A 324 -1.62 7.65 -40.88
N SER A 325 -0.57 7.08 -41.50
CA SER A 325 -0.29 5.65 -41.54
C SER A 325 0.18 5.10 -40.19
N ARG A 326 0.13 3.77 -40.05
CA ARG A 326 0.78 3.09 -38.92
C ARG A 326 2.29 3.03 -39.17
N ILE A 327 3.07 3.67 -38.30
CA ILE A 327 4.51 3.87 -38.51
C ILE A 327 5.32 2.91 -37.65
N ILE A 328 6.25 2.19 -38.30
CA ILE A 328 7.30 1.41 -37.62
C ILE A 328 8.64 2.09 -37.87
N GLU A 329 9.23 2.65 -36.82
CA GLU A 329 10.49 3.41 -36.88
C GLU A 329 11.69 2.50 -36.61
N ALA A 330 12.75 2.67 -37.40
CA ALA A 330 14.09 2.20 -37.05
C ALA A 330 14.61 2.87 -35.75
N PRO A 331 15.57 2.26 -35.03
CA PRO A 331 16.03 2.75 -33.72
C PRO A 331 16.65 4.16 -33.68
N ILE A 332 16.95 4.81 -34.81
CA ILE A 332 17.38 6.22 -34.87
C ILE A 332 16.15 7.15 -34.89
N ALA A 333 15.48 7.27 -33.74
CA ALA A 333 14.19 7.98 -33.64
C ALA A 333 14.27 9.52 -33.74
N HIS A 334 15.46 10.13 -33.66
CA HIS A 334 15.58 11.59 -33.51
C HIS A 334 15.26 12.39 -34.78
N ALA A 335 15.75 11.94 -35.94
CA ALA A 335 15.50 12.62 -37.21
C ALA A 335 14.02 12.48 -37.63
N VAL A 336 13.44 11.29 -37.44
CA VAL A 336 12.03 11.01 -37.74
C VAL A 336 11.09 11.83 -36.86
N ALA A 337 11.37 11.91 -35.55
CA ALA A 337 10.57 12.72 -34.63
C ALA A 337 10.63 14.21 -34.98
N ALA A 338 11.84 14.75 -35.22
CA ALA A 338 12.02 16.14 -35.62
C ALA A 338 11.31 16.46 -36.94
N TYR A 339 11.37 15.55 -37.92
CA TYR A 339 10.68 15.68 -39.19
C TYR A 339 9.14 15.67 -39.03
N ARG A 340 8.60 14.80 -38.17
CA ARG A 340 7.16 14.77 -37.86
C ARG A 340 6.70 16.07 -37.19
N ASP A 341 7.48 16.57 -36.24
CA ASP A 341 7.15 17.81 -35.55
C ASP A 341 7.21 19.02 -36.51
N LEU A 342 8.11 18.99 -37.50
CA LEU A 342 8.17 19.95 -38.60
C LEU A 342 6.92 19.86 -39.49
N LEU A 343 6.56 18.68 -39.99
CA LEU A 343 5.33 18.48 -40.78
C LEU A 343 4.08 18.92 -40.02
N ARG A 344 4.02 18.66 -38.71
CA ARG A 344 2.92 19.11 -37.85
C ARG A 344 2.86 20.64 -37.74
N ALA A 345 4.01 21.31 -37.61
CA ALA A 345 4.06 22.76 -37.55
C ALA A 345 3.59 23.42 -38.86
N VAL A 346 3.81 22.76 -40.00
CA VAL A 346 3.40 23.25 -41.33
C VAL A 346 1.94 22.92 -41.64
N SER A 347 1.47 21.75 -41.20
CA SER A 347 0.08 21.31 -41.39
C SER A 347 -0.91 21.91 -40.39
N ALA A 348 -0.48 22.77 -39.46
CA ALA A 348 -1.32 23.40 -38.45
C ALA A 348 -2.47 24.27 -39.03
N ASP A 349 -2.48 24.53 -40.34
CA ASP A 349 -3.61 25.13 -41.07
C ASP A 349 -4.70 24.12 -41.49
N THR A 350 -4.49 22.82 -41.28
CA THR A 350 -5.47 21.78 -41.60
C THR A 350 -5.73 20.92 -40.36
N SER A 351 -7.01 20.77 -40.03
CA SER A 351 -7.65 20.11 -38.89
C SER A 351 -7.33 18.62 -38.65
N CYS A 352 -6.15 18.15 -39.05
CA CYS A 352 -5.72 16.77 -38.90
C CYS A 352 -5.55 16.46 -37.41
N HIS A 353 -6.50 15.69 -36.88
CA HIS A 353 -6.43 15.09 -35.55
C HIS A 353 -5.02 14.57 -35.33
N ALA A 354 -4.39 15.01 -34.24
CA ALA A 354 -3.07 14.54 -33.86
C ALA A 354 -3.05 13.02 -34.06
N PRO A 355 -2.15 12.46 -34.90
CA PRO A 355 -2.06 11.02 -35.04
C PRO A 355 -1.93 10.55 -33.61
N ASN A 356 -2.92 9.77 -33.15
CA ASN A 356 -2.91 9.24 -31.81
C ASN A 356 -1.49 8.72 -31.65
N VAL A 357 -0.74 9.27 -30.71
CA VAL A 357 0.51 8.68 -30.25
C VAL A 357 0.07 7.42 -29.49
N HIS A 358 -0.61 6.52 -30.18
CA HIS A 358 -0.85 5.16 -29.81
C HIS A 358 0.56 4.61 -29.66
N LYS A 359 0.96 4.49 -28.39
CA LYS A 359 2.10 3.75 -27.87
C LYS A 359 3.12 3.47 -28.96
N LYS A 360 4.17 4.32 -29.08
CA LYS A 360 5.32 4.05 -29.96
C LYS A 360 5.55 2.55 -30.03
N ASP A 361 5.17 1.94 -31.16
CA ASP A 361 5.34 0.51 -31.39
C ASP A 361 6.84 0.34 -31.57
N ASN A 362 7.51 0.12 -30.43
CA ASN A 362 8.95 0.12 -30.35
C ASN A 362 9.45 -1.18 -30.97
N PHE A 363 9.80 -1.13 -32.26
CA PHE A 363 10.33 -2.24 -33.03
C PHE A 363 11.43 -2.97 -32.28
N SER A 364 12.43 -2.23 -31.76
CA SER A 364 13.54 -2.81 -30.99
C SER A 364 13.05 -3.57 -29.76
N ARG A 365 12.08 -3.01 -29.02
CA ARG A 365 11.49 -3.70 -27.88
C ARG A 365 10.75 -4.97 -28.30
N ARG A 366 9.95 -4.92 -29.36
CA ARG A 366 9.20 -6.10 -29.86
C ARG A 366 10.11 -7.19 -30.37
N TYR A 367 11.18 -6.81 -31.05
CA TYR A 367 12.23 -7.74 -31.45
C TYR A 367 12.94 -8.35 -30.24
N THR A 368 13.28 -7.55 -29.21
CA THR A 368 13.82 -8.08 -27.95
C THR A 368 12.84 -9.05 -27.28
N GLU A 369 11.56 -8.72 -27.21
CA GLU A 369 10.51 -9.61 -26.68
C GLU A 369 10.40 -10.93 -27.47
N PHE A 370 10.68 -10.91 -28.78
CA PHE A 370 10.68 -12.11 -29.64
C PHE A 370 11.89 -13.02 -29.41
N ILE A 371 13.10 -12.45 -29.30
CA ILE A 371 14.34 -13.22 -29.14
C ILE A 371 14.63 -13.63 -27.69
N GLN A 372 14.09 -12.92 -26.69
CA GLN A 372 14.34 -13.19 -25.26
C GLN A 372 14.08 -14.63 -24.80
N PRO A 373 13.00 -15.33 -25.22
CA PRO A 373 12.80 -16.73 -24.85
C PRO A 373 13.89 -17.68 -25.37
N LEU A 374 14.63 -17.30 -26.42
CA LEU A 374 15.72 -18.09 -27.00
C LEU A 374 17.03 -17.97 -26.20
N ALA A 375 17.10 -17.04 -25.25
CA ALA A 375 18.29 -16.74 -24.45
C ALA A 375 18.17 -17.19 -22.99
N ALA A 376 17.26 -18.13 -22.66
CA ALA A 376 17.15 -18.65 -21.30
C ALA A 376 18.49 -19.26 -20.84
N PRO A 377 18.87 -19.11 -19.55
CA PRO A 377 20.22 -19.40 -19.05
C PRO A 377 20.67 -20.87 -19.22
N ASP A 378 19.74 -21.80 -19.35
CA ASP A 378 20.02 -23.25 -19.46
C ASP A 378 19.86 -23.82 -20.88
N THR A 379 19.37 -23.02 -21.83
CA THR A 379 19.41 -23.40 -23.25
C THR A 379 20.71 -22.86 -23.82
N ALA A 380 21.56 -23.75 -24.33
CA ALA A 380 22.75 -23.34 -25.08
C ALA A 380 22.35 -22.22 -26.07
N PRO A 381 23.08 -21.10 -26.10
CA PRO A 381 22.74 -19.99 -26.98
C PRO A 381 22.56 -20.55 -28.39
N VAL A 382 21.38 -20.34 -28.99
CA VAL A 382 21.14 -20.74 -30.38
C VAL A 382 22.24 -20.06 -31.22
N PRO A 383 23.14 -20.84 -31.86
CA PRO A 383 24.25 -20.25 -32.60
C PRO A 383 23.71 -19.26 -33.65
N GLY A 384 24.10 -17.99 -33.54
CA GLY A 384 23.68 -16.91 -34.46
C GLY A 384 22.76 -15.83 -33.87
N TYR A 385 22.09 -16.05 -32.72
CA TYR A 385 21.14 -15.06 -32.17
C TYR A 385 21.68 -14.22 -30.99
N ALA A 386 22.68 -14.71 -30.25
CA ALA A 386 23.21 -14.00 -29.07
C ALA A 386 23.98 -12.71 -29.44
N ASP A 387 24.50 -12.64 -30.66
CA ASP A 387 25.23 -11.47 -31.21
C ASP A 387 24.36 -10.60 -32.14
N ALA A 388 23.07 -10.94 -32.31
CA ALA A 388 22.15 -10.19 -33.16
C ALA A 388 21.73 -8.88 -32.46
N GLU A 389 22.64 -7.91 -32.43
CA GLU A 389 22.29 -6.55 -32.02
C GLU A 389 21.13 -6.04 -32.90
N PRO A 390 20.07 -5.47 -32.31
CA PRO A 390 18.92 -5.02 -33.07
C PRO A 390 19.38 -3.98 -34.08
N VAL A 391 19.25 -4.30 -35.38
CA VAL A 391 19.51 -3.45 -36.56
C VAL A 391 20.29 -2.20 -36.16
N ARG A 392 21.58 -2.38 -35.84
CA ARG A 392 22.44 -1.23 -35.60
C ARG A 392 22.88 -0.75 -36.96
N PRO A 393 22.44 0.43 -37.41
CA PRO A 393 22.93 0.97 -38.66
C PRO A 393 24.44 1.14 -38.52
N HIS A 394 25.19 0.28 -39.21
CA HIS A 394 26.59 0.54 -39.46
C HIS A 394 26.67 1.88 -40.18
N THR A 395 27.77 2.61 -39.99
CA THR A 395 27.94 3.97 -40.55
C THR A 395 27.87 4.05 -42.08
N SER A 396 27.73 2.91 -42.76
CA SER A 396 27.60 2.74 -44.21
C SER A 396 26.25 2.20 -44.69
N GLN A 397 25.32 1.81 -43.81
CA GLN A 397 24.02 1.26 -44.25
C GLN A 397 23.10 2.36 -44.78
N SER A 398 22.48 2.12 -45.93
CA SER A 398 21.48 3.03 -46.49
C SER A 398 20.14 2.90 -45.79
N ALA A 399 19.29 3.92 -45.90
CA ALA A 399 17.92 3.85 -45.38
C ALA A 399 17.10 2.70 -45.98
N ALA A 400 17.39 2.31 -47.24
CA ALA A 400 16.76 1.16 -47.89
C ALA A 400 17.20 -0.17 -47.26
N ASP A 401 18.50 -0.32 -46.96
CA ASP A 401 19.02 -1.52 -46.28
C ASP A 401 18.39 -1.71 -44.90
N VAL A 402 18.23 -0.60 -44.16
CA VAL A 402 17.56 -0.60 -42.84
C VAL A 402 16.11 -1.06 -42.97
N ILE A 403 15.37 -0.56 -43.97
CA ILE A 403 13.98 -0.96 -44.21
C ILE A 403 13.89 -2.44 -44.60
N GLU A 404 14.77 -2.94 -45.47
CA GLU A 404 14.75 -4.36 -45.86
C GLU A 404 15.11 -5.28 -44.69
N GLN A 405 16.04 -4.88 -43.82
CA GLN A 405 16.32 -5.60 -42.59
C GLN A 405 15.11 -5.65 -41.66
N MET A 406 14.41 -4.51 -41.47
CA MET A 406 13.17 -4.48 -40.68
C MET A 406 12.10 -5.40 -41.28
N ARG A 407 11.93 -5.36 -42.60
CA ARG A 407 10.98 -6.21 -43.33
C ARG A 407 11.31 -7.69 -43.16
N THR A 408 12.59 -8.05 -43.27
CA THR A 408 13.09 -9.42 -43.06
C THR A 408 12.77 -9.91 -41.64
N VAL A 409 13.10 -9.12 -40.62
CA VAL A 409 12.81 -9.46 -39.21
C VAL A 409 11.31 -9.60 -38.96
N LEU A 410 10.48 -8.71 -39.52
CA LEU A 410 9.03 -8.80 -39.37
C LEU A 410 8.46 -10.07 -40.03
N ARG A 411 8.98 -10.47 -41.21
CA ARG A 411 8.61 -11.74 -41.85
C ARG A 411 8.99 -12.93 -40.98
N GLU A 412 10.23 -12.98 -40.49
CA GLU A 412 10.70 -14.06 -39.60
C GLU A 412 9.81 -14.19 -38.35
N MET A 413 9.50 -13.05 -37.71
CA MET A 413 8.57 -13.02 -36.58
C MET A 413 7.17 -13.51 -36.99
N GLY A 414 6.64 -13.04 -38.13
CA GLY A 414 5.31 -13.38 -38.60
C GLY A 414 5.13 -14.85 -39.01
N ASP A 415 6.17 -15.44 -39.58
CA ASP A 415 6.18 -16.82 -40.08
C ASP A 415 6.33 -17.86 -38.95
N THR A 416 6.70 -17.42 -37.75
CA THR A 416 6.81 -18.28 -36.56
C THR A 416 5.47 -18.95 -36.24
N ALA A 417 5.37 -20.27 -36.40
CA ALA A 417 4.16 -21.02 -36.15
C ALA A 417 3.71 -20.91 -34.67
N LEU A 418 2.44 -20.58 -34.45
CA LEU A 418 1.82 -20.55 -33.12
C LEU A 418 0.67 -21.54 -33.05
N THR A 419 0.56 -22.27 -31.95
CA THR A 419 -0.61 -23.12 -31.67
C THR A 419 -1.83 -22.27 -31.29
N GLU A 420 -3.03 -22.82 -31.41
CA GLU A 420 -4.27 -22.13 -31.04
C GLU A 420 -4.25 -21.68 -29.56
N GLU A 421 -3.69 -22.50 -28.68
CA GLU A 421 -3.52 -22.16 -27.27
C GLU A 421 -2.57 -20.97 -27.07
N GLN A 422 -1.44 -20.94 -27.77
CA GLN A 422 -0.49 -19.82 -27.71
C GLN A 422 -1.13 -18.51 -28.20
N ILE A 423 -1.90 -18.57 -29.30
CA ILE A 423 -2.66 -17.43 -29.82
C ILE A 423 -3.67 -16.94 -28.77
N LYS A 424 -4.45 -17.86 -28.19
CA LYS A 424 -5.43 -17.53 -27.15
C LYS A 424 -4.77 -16.90 -25.92
N ARG A 425 -3.60 -17.38 -25.52
CA ARG A 425 -2.83 -16.84 -24.38
C ARG A 425 -2.23 -15.47 -24.68
N ALA A 426 -1.64 -15.28 -25.85
CA ALA A 426 -1.08 -14.00 -26.28
C ALA A 426 -2.14 -12.88 -26.33
N LYS A 427 -3.35 -13.21 -26.81
CA LYS A 427 -4.51 -12.30 -26.86
C LYS A 427 -5.09 -11.95 -25.50
N ARG A 428 -4.85 -12.74 -24.44
CA ARG A 428 -5.29 -12.39 -23.08
C ARG A 428 -4.54 -11.14 -22.63
N ARG A 429 -5.27 -10.19 -22.05
CA ARG A 429 -4.66 -9.01 -21.42
C ARG A 429 -3.64 -9.49 -20.38
N PRO A 430 -2.41 -8.96 -20.37
CA PRO A 430 -1.45 -9.30 -19.32
C PRO A 430 -2.10 -9.01 -17.98
N ARG A 431 -2.07 -10.00 -17.06
CA ARG A 431 -2.43 -9.75 -15.67
C ARG A 431 -1.53 -8.61 -15.22
N GLN A 432 -2.13 -7.46 -14.92
CA GLN A 432 -1.35 -6.38 -14.35
C GLN A 432 -0.82 -6.90 -13.01
N PRO A 433 0.47 -6.73 -12.72
CA PRO A 433 0.98 -7.05 -11.40
C PRO A 433 0.07 -6.35 -10.38
N LYS A 434 -0.32 -7.08 -9.32
CA LYS A 434 -1.05 -6.48 -8.20
C LYS A 434 -0.14 -5.40 -7.63
N LEU A 435 -0.36 -4.15 -8.04
CA LEU A 435 0.38 -3.02 -7.50
C LEU A 435 0.14 -3.01 -6.00
N ASN A 436 1.21 -2.93 -5.22
CA ASN A 436 1.06 -2.68 -3.80
C ASN A 436 0.33 -1.32 -3.59
N GLY A 437 -0.27 -1.11 -2.41
CA GLY A 437 -1.06 0.10 -2.15
C GLY A 437 -0.31 1.40 -2.47
N VAL A 438 1.00 1.42 -2.24
CA VAL A 438 1.88 2.58 -2.51
C VAL A 438 2.07 2.82 -4.00
N GLU A 439 2.31 1.78 -4.80
CA GLU A 439 2.46 1.86 -6.25
C GLU A 439 1.14 2.19 -6.94
N ARG A 440 0.01 1.69 -6.42
CA ARG A 440 -1.32 2.07 -6.87
C ARG A 440 -1.54 3.57 -6.68
N ILE A 441 -1.30 4.09 -5.48
CA ILE A 441 -1.36 5.52 -5.17
C ILE A 441 -0.42 6.34 -6.07
N ARG A 442 0.82 5.87 -6.27
CA ARG A 442 1.81 6.55 -7.13
C ARG A 442 1.34 6.60 -8.58
N ARG A 443 0.79 5.52 -9.10
CA ARG A 443 0.27 5.44 -10.47
C ARG A 443 -0.97 6.30 -10.67
N ASP A 444 -1.86 6.33 -9.69
CA ASP A 444 -3.06 7.17 -9.72
C ASP A 444 -2.69 8.66 -9.65
N ARG A 445 -1.68 9.03 -8.85
CA ARG A 445 -1.09 10.38 -8.86
C ARG A 445 -0.47 10.74 -10.22
N LEU A 446 0.31 9.85 -10.83
CA LEU A 446 0.92 10.09 -12.14
C LEU A 446 -0.13 10.24 -13.25
N ARG A 447 -1.25 9.50 -13.17
CA ARG A 447 -2.39 9.65 -14.10
C ARG A 447 -3.13 10.96 -13.88
N ALA A 448 -3.29 11.40 -12.64
CA ALA A 448 -3.89 12.70 -12.32
C ALA A 448 -3.05 13.86 -12.86
N THR A 449 -1.72 13.76 -12.79
CA THR A 449 -0.82 14.79 -13.34
C THR A 449 -0.72 14.78 -14.87
N ALA A 450 -1.04 13.65 -15.52
CA ALA A 450 -0.97 13.52 -16.98
C ALA A 450 -2.23 13.99 -17.72
N ASN A 451 -3.28 14.42 -17.01
CA ASN A 451 -4.52 14.90 -17.59
C ASN A 451 -4.87 16.30 -17.04
N PRO A 452 -4.23 17.37 -17.54
CA PRO A 452 -4.40 18.72 -17.02
C PRO A 452 -5.80 19.31 -17.21
N ASP A 453 -6.63 18.70 -18.06
CA ASP A 453 -8.03 19.12 -18.31
C ASP A 453 -9.06 18.38 -17.42
N GLY A 454 -8.60 17.50 -16.52
CA GLY A 454 -9.47 16.73 -15.62
C GLY A 454 -9.91 17.54 -14.40
N ASN A 455 -11.19 17.91 -14.34
CA ASN A 455 -11.83 18.62 -13.23
C ASN A 455 -11.39 18.06 -11.85
N PRO A 456 -10.66 18.84 -11.02
CA PRO A 456 -10.05 18.37 -9.77
C PRO A 456 -11.07 17.92 -8.71
N SER A 457 -12.35 18.29 -8.87
CA SER A 457 -13.44 17.86 -7.98
C SER A 457 -13.75 16.35 -8.05
N LEU A 458 -13.59 15.71 -9.22
CA LEU A 458 -13.82 14.27 -9.39
C LEU A 458 -12.74 13.40 -8.73
N LEU A 459 -11.52 13.93 -8.61
CA LEU A 459 -10.38 13.27 -7.96
C LEU A 459 -10.53 13.25 -6.43
N ALA A 460 -11.03 14.34 -5.83
CA ALA A 460 -11.32 14.38 -4.40
C ALA A 460 -12.40 13.36 -4.01
N SER A 461 -13.47 13.22 -4.79
CA SER A 461 -14.54 12.25 -4.52
C SER A 461 -14.14 10.77 -4.66
N ARG A 462 -13.02 10.45 -5.32
CA ARG A 462 -12.50 9.07 -5.43
C ARG A 462 -11.47 8.69 -4.36
N LEU A 463 -10.79 9.68 -3.77
CA LEU A 463 -9.81 9.44 -2.70
C LEU A 463 -10.45 9.36 -1.30
N TYR A 464 -11.70 9.80 -1.16
CA TYR A 464 -12.43 9.85 0.12
C TYR A 464 -13.71 8.99 0.15
N ARG A 465 -13.87 8.06 -0.80
CA ARG A 465 -14.89 7.00 -0.73
C ARG A 465 -14.19 5.67 -0.47
N ASP A 466 -13.76 5.47 0.77
CA ASP A 466 -13.51 4.18 1.40
C ASP A 466 -13.34 4.50 2.91
N ASP A 467 -14.48 4.74 3.57
CA ASP A 467 -14.67 4.54 5.02
C ASP A 467 -15.66 3.37 5.19
#